data_AF-A0A9D8IVR9-F1
#
_entry.id   AF-A0A9D8IVR9-F1
#
_cell.length_a   1.000
_cell.length_b   1.000
_cell.length_c   1.000
_cell.angle_alpha   90.00
_cell.angle_beta   90.00
_cell.angle_gamma   90.00
#
_symmetry.space_group_name_H-M   'P 1'
#
loop_
_entity.id
_entity.type
_entity.pdbx_description
1 polymer ?
#
loop_
_entity_poly.entity_id
_entity_poly.type
_entity_poly.pdbx_seq_one_letter_code
_entity_poly.pdbx_strand_id
1 'polypeptide(L)'
;MEQPTPMSPGEEILSLLRRLEARVQRIEDYLGIKPLKEETPQPAQELPAVPVTSEEEDEMEFELGQAWFAKVGIIVLAIGIAFLLTFPYEALPPSAPAIFGYFITGGIFLLAHLWRNSFTLLSRYLVGGGMALLYFTTLRLYFFGSSPTLSTETFGGAIVLILAVAVNVAIALSRKSVYLLGIAITTGGATALVIDSGIFFYLFLGLLALMTSYFSVRYHRRGLILYTSALFYIAILTWLLNNPFLGRPLEIVPVSLIHVLMILVYAAAFAIGEMFRSEYHIESFSDVVITLVNAIGSYGLLLMITFAAMDEGMVTANLLSAAVYLGLAIAFWNHEKSRYATFLYAMLGYLALSVAIVLQFDVPDLFIWLSIQSVVVVATAIMFQSRFIVVANFFAYLIIFVSYLFIVETVNPISLSFGFVALITARLLNWKQHRLELKTEMMRNAYLASAFVVFPFALYHILPTEYVSIGWIGIALFYYLVGFLMGLQKYRWIGHFTLLITVLYLLIIGIIQLDPAYRIVSFLILGVVLIATSLVFTRMRRRKQSPETEQGGG
;
A
#
# COMPACT_ATOMS: atom_id res chain seq x y z
N MET A 1 -44.28 31.58 2.46
CA MET A 1 -43.07 31.03 3.09
C MET A 1 -42.09 30.75 1.97
N GLU A 2 -41.28 31.74 1.59
CA GLU A 2 -40.24 31.58 0.59
C GLU A 2 -39.02 30.92 1.23
N GLN A 3 -38.55 29.83 0.62
CA GLN A 3 -37.28 29.19 0.98
C GLN A 3 -36.12 30.08 0.52
N PRO A 4 -35.05 30.26 1.32
CA PRO A 4 -33.91 31.04 0.89
C PRO A 4 -33.18 30.29 -0.22
N THR A 5 -32.87 31.00 -1.31
CA THR A 5 -32.05 30.54 -2.42
C THR A 5 -30.68 30.06 -1.94
N PRO A 6 -30.14 28.95 -2.49
CA PRO A 6 -28.81 28.48 -2.13
C PRO A 6 -27.74 29.51 -2.52
N MET A 7 -26.94 29.93 -1.55
CA MET A 7 -25.84 30.88 -1.76
C MET A 7 -24.78 30.25 -2.67
N SER A 8 -24.21 31.04 -3.57
CA SER A 8 -23.06 30.62 -4.35
C SER A 8 -21.84 30.40 -3.45
N PRO A 9 -20.86 29.55 -3.83
CA PRO A 9 -19.66 29.30 -3.02
C PRO A 9 -18.92 30.58 -2.62
N GLY A 10 -18.94 31.61 -3.48
CA GLY A 10 -18.35 32.92 -3.18
C GLY A 10 -19.09 33.69 -2.08
N GLU A 11 -20.42 33.62 -2.06
CA GLU A 11 -21.25 34.25 -1.02
C GLU A 11 -21.12 33.52 0.31
N GLU A 12 -20.98 32.19 0.31
CA GLU A 12 -20.68 31.43 1.51
C GLU A 12 -19.33 31.84 2.11
N ILE A 13 -18.29 31.97 1.28
CA ILE A 13 -16.95 32.44 1.73
C ILE A 13 -17.03 33.86 2.30
N LEU A 14 -17.75 34.77 1.64
CA LEU A 14 -17.93 36.15 2.12
C LEU A 14 -18.68 36.18 3.46
N SER A 15 -19.70 35.33 3.61
CA SER A 15 -20.46 35.21 4.86
C SER A 15 -19.59 34.63 5.99
N LEU A 16 -18.68 33.69 5.66
CA LEU A 16 -17.75 33.09 6.61
C LEU A 16 -16.71 34.12 7.07
N LEU A 17 -16.14 34.90 6.14
CA LEU A 17 -15.19 35.97 6.44
C LEU A 17 -15.81 37.01 7.38
N ARG A 18 -17.04 37.48 7.08
CA ARG A 18 -17.76 38.42 7.96
C ARG A 18 -18.00 37.85 9.37
N ARG A 19 -18.30 36.55 9.48
CA ARG A 19 -18.47 35.89 10.79
C ARG A 19 -17.17 35.77 11.56
N LEU A 20 -16.05 35.51 10.86
CA LEU A 20 -14.72 35.46 11.45
C LEU A 20 -14.30 36.84 11.94
N GLU A 21 -14.45 37.86 11.12
CA GLU A 21 -14.15 39.26 11.45
C GLU A 21 -14.96 39.74 12.67
N ALA A 22 -16.28 39.51 12.68
CA ALA A 22 -17.12 39.84 13.83
C ALA A 22 -16.75 39.07 15.12
N ARG A 23 -16.15 37.88 14.98
CA ARG A 23 -15.67 37.10 16.12
C ARG A 23 -14.32 37.60 16.62
N VAL A 24 -13.43 38.00 15.72
CA VAL A 24 -12.15 38.63 16.06
C VAL A 24 -12.39 39.97 16.75
N GLN A 25 -13.29 40.81 16.23
CA GLN A 25 -13.64 42.09 16.84
C GLN A 25 -14.09 41.93 18.30
N ARG A 26 -14.97 40.95 18.59
CA ARG A 26 -15.40 40.67 19.97
C ARG A 26 -14.26 40.22 20.89
N ILE A 27 -13.27 39.52 20.34
CA ILE A 27 -12.08 39.09 21.09
C ILE A 27 -11.16 40.29 21.35
N GLU A 28 -10.96 41.15 20.35
CA GLU A 28 -10.17 42.37 20.48
C GLU A 28 -10.76 43.33 21.51
N ASP A 29 -12.08 43.54 21.47
CA ASP A 29 -12.81 44.37 22.44
C ASP A 29 -12.68 43.81 23.87
N TYR A 30 -12.80 42.48 24.04
CA TYR A 30 -12.64 41.82 25.35
C TYR A 30 -11.21 41.94 25.89
N LEU A 31 -10.22 41.90 25.01
CA LEU A 31 -8.80 42.00 25.37
C LEU A 31 -8.31 43.46 25.48
N GLY A 32 -9.17 44.45 25.21
CA GLY A 32 -8.79 45.87 25.19
C GLY A 32 -7.79 46.21 24.09
N ILE A 33 -7.70 45.38 23.06
CA ILE A 33 -6.84 45.58 21.90
C ILE A 33 -7.59 46.55 20.99
N LYS A 34 -7.06 47.77 20.82
CA LYS A 34 -7.65 48.71 19.87
C LYS A 34 -7.51 48.10 18.46
N PRO A 35 -8.59 48.04 17.66
CA PRO A 35 -8.48 47.62 16.27
C PRO A 35 -7.45 48.51 15.59
N LEU A 36 -6.52 47.89 14.85
CA LEU A 36 -5.58 48.61 14.01
C LEU A 36 -6.40 49.52 13.12
N LYS A 37 -6.23 50.83 13.29
CA LYS A 37 -6.94 51.84 12.52
C LYS A 37 -6.70 51.51 11.05
N GLU A 38 -7.74 51.15 10.30
CA GLU A 38 -7.64 51.10 8.85
C GLU A 38 -7.22 52.51 8.41
N GLU A 39 -5.93 52.66 8.13
CA GLU A 39 -5.44 53.81 7.40
C GLU A 39 -6.09 53.72 6.03
N THR A 40 -7.18 54.48 5.85
CA THR A 40 -7.62 54.88 4.51
C THR A 40 -6.36 55.35 3.81
N PRO A 41 -5.98 54.79 2.64
CA PRO A 41 -4.71 55.09 2.04
C PRO A 41 -4.69 56.58 1.73
N GLN A 42 -4.01 57.35 2.59
CA GLN A 42 -3.57 58.68 2.24
C GLN A 42 -2.62 58.47 1.06
N PRO A 43 -2.68 59.32 0.02
CA PRO A 43 -1.69 59.26 -1.05
C PRO A 43 -0.34 59.30 -0.37
N ALA A 44 0.44 58.23 -0.53
CA ALA A 44 1.64 57.98 0.24
C ALA A 44 2.48 59.25 0.29
N GLN A 45 2.46 59.94 1.43
CA GLN A 45 3.63 60.71 1.80
C GLN A 45 4.67 59.66 2.09
N GLU A 46 5.69 59.61 1.23
CA GLU A 46 6.91 58.86 1.39
C GLU A 46 7.52 59.19 2.76
N LEU A 47 7.02 58.54 3.80
CA LEU A 47 7.83 58.24 4.96
C LEU A 47 8.94 57.34 4.43
N PRO A 48 10.22 57.63 4.73
CA PRO A 48 11.32 56.85 4.23
C PRO A 48 11.03 55.40 4.55
N ALA A 49 10.98 54.56 3.52
CA ALA A 49 11.02 53.13 3.69
C ALA A 49 12.14 52.86 4.69
N VAL A 50 11.81 52.23 5.82
CA VAL A 50 12.86 51.55 6.60
C VAL A 50 13.49 50.63 5.57
N PRO A 51 14.75 50.85 5.16
CA PRO A 51 15.33 50.02 4.14
C PRO A 51 15.34 48.62 4.74
N VAL A 52 14.64 47.69 4.10
CA VAL A 52 15.10 46.30 4.10
C VAL A 52 16.51 46.43 3.57
N THR A 53 17.49 46.35 4.47
CA THR A 53 18.88 46.59 4.14
C THR A 53 19.23 45.65 3.00
N SER A 54 19.77 46.19 1.91
CA SER A 54 20.32 45.41 0.78
C SER A 54 21.26 44.29 1.25
N GLU A 55 21.82 44.43 2.44
CA GLU A 55 22.60 43.42 3.16
C GLU A 55 21.89 42.07 3.36
N GLU A 56 20.57 42.00 3.64
CA GLU A 56 19.88 40.71 3.83
C GLU A 56 19.61 39.98 2.51
N GLU A 57 19.30 40.72 1.44
CA GLU A 57 19.17 40.14 0.08
C GLU A 57 20.53 39.71 -0.48
N ASP A 58 21.57 40.52 -0.28
CA ASP A 58 22.95 40.21 -0.68
C ASP A 58 23.52 39.00 0.08
N GLU A 59 23.23 38.86 1.38
CA GLU A 59 23.69 37.74 2.21
C GLU A 59 22.97 36.43 1.85
N MET A 60 21.66 36.49 1.56
CA MET A 60 20.92 35.34 1.03
C MET A 60 21.39 34.94 -0.38
N GLU A 61 21.66 35.90 -1.27
CA GLU A 61 22.22 35.65 -2.60
C GLU A 61 23.61 35.00 -2.50
N PHE A 62 24.44 35.48 -1.55
CA PHE A 62 25.76 34.95 -1.30
C PHE A 62 25.74 33.52 -0.75
N GLU A 63 24.89 33.21 0.23
CA GLU A 63 24.72 31.85 0.77
C GLU A 63 24.19 30.87 -0.30
N LEU A 64 23.22 31.31 -1.10
CA LEU A 64 22.65 30.53 -2.19
C LEU A 64 23.72 30.27 -3.27
N GLY A 65 24.45 31.30 -3.67
CA GLY A 65 25.54 31.22 -4.64
C GLY A 65 26.63 30.25 -4.19
N GLN A 66 27.14 30.39 -2.97
CA GLN A 66 28.21 29.55 -2.43
C GLN A 66 27.82 28.06 -2.39
N ALA A 67 26.59 27.75 -1.98
CA ALA A 67 26.11 26.37 -1.91
C ALA A 67 25.87 25.74 -3.29
N TRP A 68 25.33 26.48 -4.24
CA TRP A 68 25.09 25.99 -5.60
C TRP A 68 26.39 25.81 -6.39
N PHE A 69 27.28 26.81 -6.37
CA PHE A 69 28.56 26.73 -7.09
C PHE A 69 29.45 25.59 -6.56
N ALA A 70 29.47 25.35 -5.25
CA ALA A 70 30.22 24.23 -4.68
C ALA A 70 29.68 22.87 -5.16
N LYS A 71 28.36 22.68 -5.20
CA LYS A 71 27.74 21.43 -5.70
C LYS A 71 28.03 21.23 -7.19
N VAL A 72 27.76 22.24 -8.02
CA VAL A 72 27.96 22.18 -9.46
C VAL A 72 29.43 21.97 -9.79
N GLY A 73 30.32 22.72 -9.16
CA GLY A 73 31.77 22.61 -9.35
C GLY A 73 32.28 21.20 -9.03
N ILE A 74 31.81 20.57 -7.94
CA ILE A 74 32.21 19.20 -7.59
C ILE A 74 31.66 18.17 -8.57
N ILE A 75 30.42 18.34 -9.04
CA ILE A 75 29.84 17.46 -10.07
C ILE A 75 30.63 17.58 -11.37
N VAL A 76 30.90 18.80 -11.84
CA VAL A 76 31.68 19.05 -13.06
C VAL A 76 33.10 18.52 -12.93
N LEU A 77 33.76 18.73 -11.78
CA LEU A 77 35.08 18.17 -11.50
C LEU A 77 35.05 16.64 -11.52
N ALA A 78 34.06 16.01 -10.89
CA ALA A 78 33.92 14.56 -10.87
C ALA A 78 33.70 13.99 -12.27
N ILE A 79 32.88 14.65 -13.10
CA ILE A 79 32.68 14.28 -14.50
C ILE A 79 33.97 14.45 -15.30
N GLY A 80 34.69 15.56 -15.13
CA GLY A 80 35.97 15.80 -15.80
C GLY A 80 37.02 14.74 -15.45
N ILE A 81 37.11 14.37 -14.17
CA ILE A 81 37.97 13.27 -13.72
C ILE A 81 37.49 11.94 -14.30
N ALA A 82 36.17 11.68 -14.33
CA ALA A 82 35.63 10.46 -14.92
C ALA A 82 36.00 10.33 -16.41
N PHE A 83 35.91 11.41 -17.19
CA PHE A 83 36.36 11.42 -18.59
C PHE A 83 37.86 11.24 -18.74
N LEU A 84 38.65 11.92 -17.90
CA LEU A 84 40.11 11.75 -17.89
C LEU A 84 40.46 10.29 -17.60
N LEU A 85 39.71 9.65 -16.70
CA LEU A 85 39.88 8.26 -16.36
C LEU A 85 39.44 7.37 -17.52
N THR A 86 38.30 7.57 -18.17
CA THR A 86 37.81 6.68 -19.24
C THR A 86 38.57 6.81 -20.56
N PHE A 87 39.37 7.84 -20.73
CA PHE A 87 40.12 8.08 -21.97
C PHE A 87 41.02 6.87 -22.35
N PRO A 88 41.03 6.46 -23.64
CA PRO A 88 41.82 5.33 -24.11
C PRO A 88 43.28 5.73 -24.33
N TYR A 89 44.10 5.66 -23.27
CA TYR A 89 45.54 5.92 -23.37
C TYR A 89 46.27 4.70 -23.95
N GLU A 90 46.48 4.66 -25.26
CA GLU A 90 47.14 3.54 -25.94
C GLU A 90 48.60 3.32 -25.52
N ALA A 91 49.29 4.37 -25.07
CA ALA A 91 50.71 4.31 -24.69
C ALA A 91 50.98 3.88 -23.24
N LEU A 92 49.94 3.74 -22.40
CA LEU A 92 50.08 3.44 -20.97
C LEU A 92 49.59 2.02 -20.63
N PRO A 93 50.14 1.39 -19.57
CA PRO A 93 49.59 0.15 -19.05
C PRO A 93 48.09 0.29 -18.70
N PRO A 94 47.25 -0.75 -18.90
CA PRO A 94 45.80 -0.67 -18.65
C PRO A 94 45.42 -0.22 -17.23
N SER A 95 46.25 -0.53 -16.24
CA SER A 95 46.05 -0.16 -14.83
C SER A 95 46.49 1.27 -14.49
N ALA A 96 47.32 1.92 -15.31
CA ALA A 96 47.95 3.19 -14.98
C ALA A 96 46.95 4.33 -14.74
N PRO A 97 45.88 4.50 -15.56
CA PRO A 97 44.92 5.57 -15.28
C PRO A 97 44.10 5.31 -14.03
N ALA A 98 43.85 4.05 -13.65
CA ALA A 98 43.18 3.72 -12.39
C ALA A 98 44.08 4.04 -11.18
N ILE A 99 45.39 3.74 -11.25
CA ILE A 99 46.37 4.14 -10.22
C ILE A 99 46.37 5.66 -10.07
N PHE A 100 46.41 6.41 -11.18
CA PHE A 100 46.32 7.86 -11.17
C PHE A 100 45.00 8.36 -10.56
N GLY A 101 43.88 7.72 -10.88
CA GLY A 101 42.58 8.00 -10.27
C GLY A 101 42.55 7.82 -8.75
N TYR A 102 43.23 6.79 -8.23
CA TYR A 102 43.35 6.58 -6.79
C TYR A 102 44.18 7.68 -6.13
N PHE A 103 45.25 8.15 -6.78
CA PHE A 103 46.03 9.30 -6.31
C PHE A 103 45.19 10.59 -6.29
N ILE A 104 44.44 10.89 -7.36
CA ILE A 104 43.53 12.05 -7.39
C ILE A 104 42.50 11.94 -6.27
N THR A 105 41.86 10.78 -6.15
CA THR A 105 40.81 10.56 -5.14
C THR A 105 41.37 10.70 -3.71
N GLY A 106 42.55 10.14 -3.44
CA GLY A 106 43.27 10.34 -2.18
C GLY A 106 43.60 11.81 -1.92
N GLY A 107 44.01 12.55 -2.95
CA GLY A 107 44.21 13.99 -2.89
C GLY A 107 42.94 14.76 -2.56
N ILE A 108 41.80 14.40 -3.15
CA ILE A 108 40.48 14.99 -2.84
C ILE A 108 40.11 14.74 -1.38
N PHE A 109 40.30 13.51 -0.87
CA PHE A 109 40.04 13.22 0.54
C PHE A 109 40.98 13.96 1.48
N LEU A 110 42.25 14.12 1.12
CA LEU A 110 43.23 14.90 1.88
C LEU A 110 42.84 16.38 1.91
N LEU A 111 42.51 16.98 0.77
CA LEU A 111 42.02 18.35 0.66
C LEU A 111 40.75 18.55 1.50
N ALA A 112 39.79 17.62 1.41
CA ALA A 112 38.58 17.65 2.21
C ALA A 112 38.88 17.55 3.72
N HIS A 113 39.93 16.83 4.12
CA HIS A 113 40.37 16.76 5.51
C HIS A 113 41.02 18.07 5.98
N LEU A 114 41.95 18.62 5.20
CA LEU A 114 42.67 19.85 5.53
C LEU A 114 41.73 21.06 5.60
N TRP A 115 40.76 21.15 4.70
CA TRP A 115 39.80 22.25 4.64
C TRP A 115 38.55 22.06 5.50
N ARG A 116 38.51 21.02 6.33
CA ARG A 116 37.35 20.71 7.16
C ARG A 116 36.93 21.87 8.07
N ASN A 117 37.89 22.64 8.57
CA ASN A 117 37.63 23.74 9.51
C ASN A 117 37.40 25.08 8.78
N SER A 118 38.11 25.33 7.68
CA SER A 118 38.03 26.61 6.95
C SER A 118 36.86 26.67 5.96
N PHE A 119 36.55 25.55 5.28
CA PHE A 119 35.49 25.46 4.25
C PHE A 119 34.61 24.25 4.51
N THR A 120 33.81 24.30 5.57
CA THR A 120 33.02 23.16 6.07
C THR A 120 32.05 22.59 5.02
N LEU A 121 31.37 23.44 4.26
CA LEU A 121 30.40 23.03 3.23
C LEU A 121 31.11 22.37 2.04
N LEU A 122 32.18 22.98 1.53
CA LEU A 122 32.98 22.46 0.42
C LEU A 122 33.62 21.11 0.79
N SER A 123 34.20 21.01 2.00
CA SER A 123 34.76 19.77 2.54
C SER A 123 33.74 18.63 2.55
N ARG A 124 32.48 18.88 2.97
CA ARG A 124 31.41 17.87 2.98
C ARG A 124 31.11 17.35 1.56
N TYR A 125 31.00 18.25 0.59
CA TYR A 125 30.74 17.85 -0.80
C TYR A 125 31.95 17.14 -1.43
N LEU A 126 33.17 17.56 -1.13
CA LEU A 126 34.39 16.90 -1.62
C LEU A 126 34.50 15.46 -1.11
N VAL A 127 34.09 15.17 0.13
CA VAL A 127 34.02 13.79 0.64
C VAL A 127 33.02 12.96 -0.19
N GLY A 128 31.82 13.49 -0.45
CA GLY A 128 30.82 12.80 -1.27
C GLY A 128 31.30 12.54 -2.70
N GLY A 129 31.87 13.56 -3.35
CA GLY A 129 32.46 13.44 -4.68
C GLY A 129 33.64 12.47 -4.71
N GLY A 130 34.51 12.51 -3.70
CA GLY A 130 35.62 11.57 -3.52
C GLY A 130 35.15 10.12 -3.36
N MET A 131 34.05 9.86 -2.64
CA MET A 131 33.47 8.51 -2.51
C MET A 131 32.96 7.98 -3.85
N ALA A 132 32.32 8.84 -4.66
CA ALA A 132 31.87 8.47 -6.01
C ALA A 132 33.06 8.22 -6.94
N LEU A 133 34.08 9.08 -6.91
CA LEU A 133 35.30 8.95 -7.71
C LEU A 133 36.13 7.74 -7.31
N LEU A 134 36.19 7.40 -6.02
CA LEU A 134 36.84 6.18 -5.54
C LEU A 134 36.23 4.96 -6.24
N TYR A 135 34.91 4.85 -6.19
CA TYR A 135 34.19 3.74 -6.80
C TYR A 135 34.32 3.71 -8.32
N PHE A 136 34.21 4.87 -8.98
CA PHE A 136 34.37 4.98 -10.42
C PHE A 136 35.78 4.60 -10.88
N THR A 137 36.81 5.04 -10.14
CA THR A 137 38.21 4.63 -10.37
C THR A 137 38.36 3.12 -10.24
N THR A 138 37.69 2.51 -9.27
CA THR A 138 37.67 1.04 -9.14
C THR A 138 36.98 0.37 -10.33
N LEU A 139 35.82 0.86 -10.79
CA LEU A 139 35.11 0.33 -11.97
C LEU A 139 35.96 0.38 -13.25
N ARG A 140 36.86 1.36 -13.38
CA ARG A 140 37.80 1.43 -14.51
C ARG A 140 38.64 0.18 -14.69
N LEU A 141 39.01 -0.50 -13.60
CA LEU A 141 39.81 -1.73 -13.68
C LEU A 141 39.09 -2.87 -14.41
N TYR A 142 37.78 -2.78 -14.59
CA TYR A 142 36.95 -3.84 -15.18
C TYR A 142 36.42 -3.49 -16.58
N PHE A 143 35.92 -2.26 -16.81
CA PHE A 143 35.09 -1.97 -17.99
C PHE A 143 35.66 -0.98 -19.01
N PHE A 144 36.55 -0.07 -18.61
CA PHE A 144 36.87 1.12 -19.43
C PHE A 144 38.26 1.09 -20.10
N GLY A 145 39.04 0.03 -19.90
CA GLY A 145 40.35 -0.16 -20.54
C GLY A 145 40.25 -0.95 -21.85
N SER A 146 41.29 -0.89 -22.67
CA SER A 146 41.43 -1.73 -23.88
C SER A 146 41.45 -3.22 -23.56
N SER A 147 41.94 -3.58 -22.37
CA SER A 147 41.77 -4.88 -21.74
C SER A 147 41.39 -4.71 -20.26
N PRO A 148 40.47 -5.53 -19.72
CA PRO A 148 40.17 -5.54 -18.30
C PRO A 148 41.43 -5.89 -17.49
N THR A 149 41.77 -5.06 -16.51
CA THR A 149 42.90 -5.35 -15.60
C THR A 149 42.51 -6.40 -14.57
N LEU A 150 41.26 -6.37 -14.12
CA LEU A 150 40.66 -7.32 -13.19
C LEU A 150 39.37 -7.90 -13.78
N SER A 151 39.05 -9.14 -13.41
CA SER A 151 37.79 -9.78 -13.77
C SER A 151 36.88 -9.88 -12.54
N THR A 152 35.58 -9.64 -12.74
CA THR A 152 34.58 -9.75 -11.66
C THR A 152 34.35 -11.20 -11.22
N GLU A 153 34.65 -12.16 -12.09
CA GLU A 153 34.52 -13.60 -11.82
C GLU A 153 35.57 -14.14 -10.85
N THR A 154 36.73 -13.48 -10.75
CA THR A 154 37.78 -13.90 -9.82
C THR A 154 37.53 -13.31 -8.43
N PHE A 155 37.78 -14.12 -7.40
CA PHE A 155 37.70 -13.65 -6.00
C PHE A 155 38.56 -12.40 -5.76
N GLY A 156 39.76 -12.36 -6.35
CA GLY A 156 40.68 -11.23 -6.28
C GLY A 156 40.16 -9.97 -6.99
N GLY A 157 39.36 -10.09 -8.04
CA GLY A 157 38.67 -8.95 -8.63
C GLY A 157 37.47 -8.50 -7.80
N ALA A 158 36.62 -9.41 -7.35
CA ALA A 158 35.44 -9.07 -6.54
C ALA A 158 35.80 -8.34 -5.23
N ILE A 159 36.88 -8.75 -4.55
CA ILE A 159 37.29 -8.16 -3.26
C ILE A 159 37.68 -6.69 -3.36
N VAL A 160 38.21 -6.23 -4.50
CA VAL A 160 38.61 -4.83 -4.69
C VAL A 160 37.38 -3.91 -4.74
N LEU A 161 36.30 -4.32 -5.42
CA LEU A 161 35.03 -3.59 -5.42
C LEU A 161 34.39 -3.58 -4.03
N ILE A 162 34.39 -4.73 -3.35
CA ILE A 162 33.87 -4.83 -1.98
C ILE A 162 34.65 -3.92 -1.04
N LEU A 163 35.98 -3.84 -1.18
CA LEU A 163 36.83 -2.97 -0.39
C LEU A 163 36.52 -1.49 -0.64
N ALA A 164 36.31 -1.08 -1.91
CA ALA A 164 35.90 0.28 -2.24
C ALA A 164 34.57 0.66 -1.56
N VAL A 165 33.59 -0.26 -1.57
CA VAL A 165 32.32 -0.07 -0.85
C VAL A 165 32.54 -0.03 0.66
N ALA A 166 33.39 -0.89 1.22
CA ALA A 166 33.70 -0.92 2.65
C ALA A 166 34.36 0.38 3.11
N VAL A 167 35.26 0.97 2.31
CA VAL A 167 35.85 2.29 2.56
C VAL A 167 34.77 3.37 2.53
N ASN A 168 33.90 3.37 1.53
CA ASN A 168 32.77 4.31 1.44
C ASN A 168 31.85 4.21 2.66
N VAL A 169 31.52 2.99 3.08
CA VAL A 169 30.77 2.72 4.30
C VAL A 169 31.51 3.26 5.53
N ALA A 170 32.78 2.92 5.72
CA ALA A 170 33.57 3.39 6.86
C ALA A 170 33.64 4.92 6.95
N ILE A 171 33.79 5.60 5.81
CA ILE A 171 33.74 7.07 5.73
C ILE A 171 32.37 7.57 6.15
N ALA A 172 31.27 7.02 5.59
CA ALA A 172 29.92 7.42 5.95
C ALA A 172 29.63 7.25 7.45
N LEU A 173 30.10 6.15 8.04
CA LEU A 173 29.95 5.83 9.45
C LEU A 173 30.75 6.77 10.34
N SER A 174 32.03 6.99 10.03
CA SER A 174 32.90 7.91 10.78
C SER A 174 32.36 9.34 10.80
N ARG A 175 31.69 9.75 9.72
CA ARG A 175 31.11 11.09 9.57
C ARG A 175 29.68 11.20 10.09
N LYS A 176 29.06 10.09 10.52
CA LYS A 176 27.65 10.02 10.98
C LYS A 176 26.68 10.68 9.99
N SER A 177 26.94 10.55 8.69
CA SER A 177 26.20 11.26 7.64
C SER A 177 25.34 10.29 6.83
N VAL A 178 24.03 10.53 6.85
CA VAL A 178 23.04 9.72 6.14
C VAL A 178 23.15 9.87 4.63
N TYR A 179 23.50 11.06 4.13
CA TYR A 179 23.71 11.28 2.70
C TYR A 179 24.94 10.52 2.17
N LEU A 180 26.03 10.49 2.94
CA LEU A 180 27.22 9.71 2.58
C LEU A 180 26.92 8.20 2.64
N LEU A 181 26.10 7.77 3.60
CA LEU A 181 25.63 6.39 3.67
C LEU A 181 24.79 6.01 2.45
N GLY A 182 23.93 6.91 1.96
CA GLY A 182 23.21 6.74 0.70
C GLY A 182 24.15 6.53 -0.49
N ILE A 183 25.23 7.32 -0.61
CA ILE A 183 26.26 7.11 -1.65
C ILE A 183 26.93 5.74 -1.49
N ALA A 184 27.32 5.37 -0.27
CA ALA A 184 27.96 4.07 -0.01
C ALA A 184 27.05 2.89 -0.39
N ILE A 185 25.77 2.95 -0.03
CA ILE A 185 24.74 1.96 -0.40
C ILE A 185 24.54 1.91 -1.91
N THR A 186 24.56 3.06 -2.59
CA THR A 186 24.46 3.14 -4.06
C THR A 186 25.63 2.42 -4.73
N THR A 187 26.86 2.69 -4.28
CA THR A 187 28.04 1.98 -4.76
C THR A 187 28.02 0.49 -4.40
N GLY A 188 27.40 0.13 -3.26
CA GLY A 188 27.17 -1.25 -2.87
C GLY A 188 26.19 -1.98 -3.78
N GLY A 189 25.03 -1.37 -4.09
CA GLY A 189 24.06 -1.93 -5.03
C GLY A 189 24.64 -2.10 -6.43
N ALA A 190 25.38 -1.11 -6.92
CA ALA A 190 26.14 -1.22 -8.17
C ALA A 190 27.16 -2.37 -8.14
N THR A 191 27.86 -2.55 -7.01
CA THR A 191 28.82 -3.65 -6.84
C THR A 191 28.16 -5.02 -6.88
N ALA A 192 26.97 -5.15 -6.28
CA ALA A 192 26.19 -6.37 -6.35
C ALA A 192 25.88 -6.73 -7.82
N LEU A 193 25.42 -5.75 -8.61
CA LEU A 193 25.10 -5.93 -10.03
C LEU A 193 26.33 -6.24 -10.89
N VAL A 194 27.48 -5.63 -10.58
CA VAL A 194 28.73 -5.81 -11.34
C VAL A 194 29.36 -7.18 -11.09
N ILE A 195 29.35 -7.67 -9.84
CA ILE A 195 29.89 -9.00 -9.51
C ILE A 195 29.00 -10.10 -10.06
N ASP A 196 27.68 -9.87 -10.09
CA ASP A 196 26.69 -10.72 -10.77
C ASP A 196 26.75 -12.22 -10.40
N SER A 197 27.09 -12.51 -9.16
CA SER A 197 26.97 -13.86 -8.60
C SER A 197 25.67 -13.92 -7.79
N GLY A 198 24.75 -14.83 -8.13
CA GLY A 198 23.41 -14.89 -7.52
C GLY A 198 23.42 -14.91 -5.99
N ILE A 199 24.18 -15.83 -5.36
CA ILE A 199 24.25 -15.92 -3.89
C ILE A 199 24.89 -14.65 -3.29
N PHE A 200 25.99 -14.18 -3.87
CA PHE A 200 26.67 -12.99 -3.39
C PHE A 200 25.77 -11.75 -3.47
N PHE A 201 25.08 -11.57 -4.60
CA PHE A 201 24.16 -10.46 -4.85
C PHE A 201 23.16 -10.33 -3.71
N TYR A 202 22.50 -11.44 -3.35
CA TYR A 202 21.50 -11.43 -2.29
C TYR A 202 22.09 -11.24 -0.89
N LEU A 203 23.17 -11.94 -0.55
CA LEU A 203 23.77 -11.78 0.78
C LEU A 203 24.31 -10.37 1.00
N PHE A 204 24.91 -9.79 -0.03
CA PHE A 204 25.49 -8.45 0.02
C PHE A 204 24.42 -7.37 0.14
N LEU A 205 23.34 -7.44 -0.66
CA LEU A 205 22.18 -6.55 -0.48
C LEU A 205 21.57 -6.74 0.91
N GLY A 206 21.41 -7.98 1.40
CA GLY A 206 20.88 -8.24 2.74
C GLY A 206 21.67 -7.55 3.85
N LEU A 207 23.01 -7.60 3.78
CA LEU A 207 23.88 -6.88 4.71
C LEU A 207 23.64 -5.37 4.68
N LEU A 208 23.55 -4.78 3.48
CA LEU A 208 23.31 -3.35 3.28
C LEU A 208 21.89 -2.91 3.72
N ALA A 209 20.88 -3.77 3.57
CA ALA A 209 19.53 -3.54 4.08
C ALA A 209 19.52 -3.51 5.62
N LEU A 210 20.13 -4.50 6.27
CA LEU A 210 20.26 -4.53 7.74
C LEU A 210 21.00 -3.31 8.28
N MET A 211 22.09 -2.93 7.60
CA MET A 211 22.83 -1.72 7.92
C MET A 211 21.93 -0.48 7.79
N THR A 212 21.16 -0.36 6.71
CA THR A 212 20.22 0.76 6.52
C THR A 212 19.17 0.83 7.62
N SER A 213 18.55 -0.31 7.97
CA SER A 213 17.56 -0.38 9.04
C SER A 213 18.15 0.01 10.39
N TYR A 214 19.37 -0.45 10.72
CA TYR A 214 20.04 -0.06 11.96
C TYR A 214 20.35 1.45 12.01
N PHE A 215 20.91 2.02 10.94
CA PHE A 215 21.30 3.43 10.91
C PHE A 215 20.09 4.38 10.85
N SER A 216 19.06 4.03 10.10
CA SER A 216 17.84 4.84 10.02
C SER A 216 17.14 4.96 11.38
N VAL A 217 17.10 3.87 12.17
CA VAL A 217 16.60 3.87 13.55
C VAL A 217 17.52 4.67 14.47
N ARG A 218 18.84 4.46 14.39
CA ARG A 218 19.82 5.09 15.30
C ARG A 218 19.91 6.61 15.16
N TYR A 219 19.74 7.13 13.94
CA TYR A 219 19.92 8.55 13.59
C TYR A 219 18.61 9.26 13.22
N HIS A 220 17.46 8.59 13.34
CA HIS A 220 16.12 9.16 13.13
C HIS A 220 15.90 9.72 11.71
N ARG A 221 16.53 9.12 10.69
CA ARG A 221 16.48 9.60 9.30
C ARG A 221 15.78 8.59 8.40
N ARG A 222 14.46 8.68 8.38
CA ARG A 222 13.54 7.74 7.71
C ARG A 222 13.68 7.72 6.18
N GLY A 223 14.04 8.86 5.58
CA GLY A 223 14.25 8.97 4.13
C GLY A 223 15.31 8.01 3.57
N LEU A 224 16.23 7.51 4.41
CA LEU A 224 17.19 6.49 4.00
C LEU A 224 16.52 5.15 3.68
N ILE A 225 15.51 4.74 4.46
CA ILE A 225 14.76 3.49 4.19
C ILE A 225 14.06 3.60 2.84
N LEU A 226 13.40 4.73 2.58
CA LEU A 226 12.73 5.00 1.29
C LEU A 226 13.70 4.89 0.12
N TYR A 227 14.85 5.58 0.23
CA TYR A 227 15.87 5.60 -0.80
C TYR A 227 16.43 4.20 -1.07
N THR A 228 16.83 3.49 -0.01
CA THR A 228 17.46 2.18 -0.14
C THR A 228 16.48 1.11 -0.62
N SER A 229 15.23 1.10 -0.15
CA SER A 229 14.24 0.12 -0.61
C SER A 229 13.94 0.29 -2.10
N ALA A 230 13.72 1.53 -2.57
CA ALA A 230 13.54 1.82 -3.99
C ALA A 230 14.76 1.40 -4.83
N LEU A 231 15.97 1.77 -4.40
CA LEU A 231 17.21 1.40 -5.07
C LEU A 231 17.36 -0.13 -5.17
N PHE A 232 17.04 -0.86 -4.10
CA PHE A 232 17.19 -2.32 -4.06
C PHE A 232 16.21 -3.02 -4.97
N TYR A 233 14.96 -2.58 -5.00
CA TYR A 233 13.99 -3.16 -5.92
C TYR A 233 14.34 -2.88 -7.38
N ILE A 234 14.90 -1.71 -7.69
CA ILE A 234 15.45 -1.44 -9.03
C ILE A 234 16.64 -2.34 -9.33
N ALA A 235 17.55 -2.56 -8.37
CA ALA A 235 18.69 -3.45 -8.55
C ALA A 235 18.23 -4.91 -8.77
N ILE A 236 17.29 -5.41 -7.98
CA ILE A 236 16.72 -6.76 -8.13
C ILE A 236 16.02 -6.90 -9.49
N LEU A 237 15.26 -5.89 -9.91
CA LEU A 237 14.63 -5.88 -11.24
C LEU A 237 15.67 -5.93 -12.36
N THR A 238 16.73 -5.14 -12.24
CA THR A 238 17.82 -5.08 -13.20
C THR A 238 18.52 -6.43 -13.32
N TRP A 239 18.79 -7.08 -12.19
CA TRP A 239 19.37 -8.41 -12.13
C TRP A 239 18.44 -9.46 -12.76
N LEU A 240 17.15 -9.40 -12.45
CA LEU A 240 16.13 -10.30 -13.01
C LEU A 240 16.05 -10.21 -14.54
N LEU A 241 16.26 -9.02 -15.09
CA LEU A 241 16.30 -8.75 -16.54
C LEU A 241 17.66 -9.04 -17.18
N ASN A 242 18.50 -9.85 -16.54
CA ASN A 242 19.83 -10.25 -16.98
C ASN A 242 20.82 -9.09 -17.14
N ASN A 243 20.72 -8.05 -16.30
CA ASN A 243 21.65 -6.91 -16.26
C ASN A 243 21.89 -6.22 -17.62
N PRO A 244 20.85 -5.64 -18.25
CA PRO A 244 20.99 -5.02 -19.58
C PRO A 244 21.97 -3.84 -19.59
N PHE A 245 22.20 -3.17 -18.44
CA PHE A 245 23.19 -2.10 -18.33
C PHE A 245 24.63 -2.54 -18.55
N LEU A 246 24.93 -3.84 -18.46
CA LEU A 246 26.23 -4.42 -18.77
C LEU A 246 26.35 -4.88 -20.24
N GLY A 247 25.38 -4.51 -21.10
CA GLY A 247 25.36 -4.88 -22.52
C GLY A 247 24.84 -6.29 -22.79
N ARG A 248 24.20 -6.92 -21.80
CA ARG A 248 23.58 -8.24 -21.93
C ARG A 248 22.19 -8.14 -22.56
N PRO A 249 21.72 -9.19 -23.25
CA PRO A 249 20.38 -9.21 -23.83
C PRO A 249 19.32 -9.11 -22.73
N LEU A 250 18.21 -8.44 -23.05
CA LEU A 250 17.06 -8.31 -22.16
C LEU A 250 16.33 -9.66 -22.09
N GLU A 251 16.70 -10.47 -21.11
CA GLU A 251 16.16 -11.81 -20.88
C GLU A 251 15.83 -12.00 -19.41
N ILE A 252 14.79 -12.77 -19.10
CA ILE A 252 14.43 -13.06 -17.71
C ILE A 252 15.29 -14.24 -17.24
N VAL A 253 16.10 -14.01 -16.20
CA VAL A 253 16.95 -15.04 -15.61
C VAL A 253 16.06 -16.11 -14.95
N PRO A 254 16.38 -17.42 -15.05
CA PRO A 254 15.63 -18.46 -14.35
C PRO A 254 15.60 -18.24 -12.84
N VAL A 255 14.41 -18.32 -12.23
CA VAL A 255 14.23 -18.04 -10.81
C VAL A 255 13.73 -19.27 -10.05
N SER A 256 14.19 -19.41 -8.81
CA SER A 256 13.75 -20.43 -7.86
C SER A 256 13.23 -19.82 -6.56
N LEU A 257 12.62 -20.65 -5.69
CA LEU A 257 12.02 -20.23 -4.42
C LEU A 257 12.99 -19.43 -3.50
N ILE A 258 14.30 -19.66 -3.59
CA ILE A 258 15.27 -18.91 -2.77
C ILE A 258 15.25 -17.41 -3.07
N HIS A 259 15.03 -17.02 -4.33
CA HIS A 259 14.98 -15.61 -4.74
C HIS A 259 13.74 -14.92 -4.17
N VAL A 260 12.61 -15.65 -4.15
CA VAL A 260 11.37 -15.21 -3.49
C VAL A 260 11.61 -14.99 -2.00
N LEU A 261 12.25 -15.95 -1.32
CA LEU A 261 12.58 -15.84 0.10
C LEU A 261 13.47 -14.63 0.39
N MET A 262 14.45 -14.34 -0.46
CA MET A 262 15.33 -13.18 -0.27
C MET A 262 14.58 -11.85 -0.40
N ILE A 263 13.66 -11.71 -1.37
CA ILE A 263 12.82 -10.51 -1.50
C ILE A 263 11.94 -10.32 -0.27
N LEU A 264 11.34 -11.40 0.26
CA LEU A 264 10.54 -11.36 1.48
C LEU A 264 11.38 -10.98 2.70
N VAL A 265 12.62 -11.47 2.79
CA VAL A 265 13.57 -11.07 3.85
C VAL A 265 13.87 -9.58 3.77
N TYR A 266 14.08 -9.01 2.58
CA TYR A 266 14.31 -7.56 2.45
C TYR A 266 13.08 -6.74 2.79
N ALA A 267 11.90 -7.16 2.32
CA ALA A 267 10.64 -6.52 2.66
C ALA A 267 10.43 -6.47 4.18
N ALA A 268 10.71 -7.58 4.86
CA ALA A 268 10.65 -7.67 6.32
C ALA A 268 11.74 -6.82 6.99
N ALA A 269 12.97 -6.81 6.48
CA ALA A 269 14.07 -6.02 7.07
C ALA A 269 13.79 -4.50 7.03
N PHE A 270 13.25 -3.99 5.91
CA PHE A 270 12.85 -2.59 5.80
C PHE A 270 11.61 -2.28 6.63
N ALA A 271 10.62 -3.17 6.65
CA ALA A 271 9.42 -3.04 7.46
C ALA A 271 9.73 -2.99 8.97
N ILE A 272 10.63 -3.86 9.43
CA ILE A 272 11.10 -3.87 10.82
C ILE A 272 11.87 -2.59 11.14
N GLY A 273 12.74 -2.13 10.23
CA GLY A 273 13.45 -0.86 10.38
C GLY A 273 12.51 0.34 10.51
N GLU A 274 11.41 0.34 9.77
CA GLU A 274 10.36 1.36 9.87
C GLU A 274 9.57 1.28 11.19
N MET A 275 9.29 0.06 11.66
CA MET A 275 8.51 -0.19 12.89
C MET A 275 9.23 0.26 14.18
N PHE A 276 10.56 0.24 14.22
CA PHE A 276 11.32 0.68 15.40
C PHE A 276 11.61 2.18 15.44
N ARG A 277 10.71 3.00 14.87
CA ARG A 277 10.83 4.47 14.87
C ARG A 277 10.57 5.04 16.27
N SER A 278 11.38 6.02 16.66
CA SER A 278 11.48 6.54 18.03
C SER A 278 10.35 7.47 18.50
N GLU A 279 9.26 7.67 17.74
CA GLU A 279 8.21 8.63 18.12
C GLU A 279 6.80 8.06 17.88
N TYR A 280 6.05 7.88 18.97
CA TYR A 280 4.63 7.56 18.98
C TYR A 280 3.79 8.78 18.59
N HIS A 281 3.82 9.13 17.30
CA HIS A 281 2.89 10.10 16.73
C HIS A 281 2.20 9.55 15.49
N ILE A 282 1.05 10.17 15.18
CA ILE A 282 0.19 9.89 14.03
C ILE A 282 1.07 9.67 12.78
N GLU A 283 0.80 8.59 12.05
CA GLU A 283 1.53 8.25 10.81
C GLU A 283 1.66 9.47 9.90
N SER A 284 2.89 9.87 9.64
CA SER A 284 3.17 10.96 8.71
C SER A 284 2.98 10.48 7.27
N PHE A 285 2.79 11.42 6.34
CA PHE A 285 2.73 11.09 4.91
C PHE A 285 4.00 10.34 4.44
N SER A 286 5.17 10.71 4.97
CA SER A 286 6.43 10.03 4.64
C SER A 286 6.42 8.56 5.07
N ASP A 287 5.80 8.22 6.19
CA ASP A 287 5.70 6.84 6.67
C ASP A 287 4.83 6.01 5.73
N VAL A 288 3.68 6.56 5.33
CA VAL A 288 2.80 5.90 4.36
C VAL A 288 3.54 5.65 3.04
N VAL A 289 4.33 6.61 2.56
CA VAL A 289 5.12 6.45 1.33
C VAL A 289 6.21 5.40 1.49
N ILE A 290 6.92 5.35 2.62
CA ILE A 290 7.93 4.33 2.90
C ILE A 290 7.30 2.94 2.89
N THR A 291 6.21 2.75 3.64
CA THR A 291 5.49 1.47 3.65
C THR A 291 4.99 1.11 2.26
N LEU A 292 4.43 2.07 1.50
CA LEU A 292 3.89 1.84 0.17
C LEU A 292 4.97 1.38 -0.81
N VAL A 293 6.11 2.08 -0.85
CA VAL A 293 7.24 1.71 -1.72
C VAL A 293 7.82 0.35 -1.32
N ASN A 294 7.98 0.10 -0.02
CA ASN A 294 8.44 -1.19 0.48
C ASN A 294 7.50 -2.32 0.04
N ALA A 295 6.20 -2.15 0.27
CA ALA A 295 5.20 -3.20 0.09
C ALA A 295 4.87 -3.44 -1.39
N ILE A 296 4.63 -2.38 -2.19
CA ILE A 296 4.38 -2.51 -3.63
C ILE A 296 5.66 -2.95 -4.36
N GLY A 297 6.82 -2.40 -4.01
CA GLY A 297 8.09 -2.76 -4.64
C GLY A 297 8.43 -4.24 -4.45
N SER A 298 8.33 -4.74 -3.23
CA SER A 298 8.60 -6.16 -2.94
C SER A 298 7.56 -7.10 -3.57
N TYR A 299 6.26 -6.88 -3.35
CA TYR A 299 5.25 -7.79 -3.88
C TYR A 299 5.09 -7.69 -5.40
N GLY A 300 5.26 -6.51 -5.98
CA GLY A 300 5.26 -6.32 -7.44
C GLY A 300 6.37 -7.10 -8.13
N LEU A 301 7.59 -7.07 -7.58
CA LEU A 301 8.69 -7.92 -8.06
C LEU A 301 8.42 -9.40 -7.87
N LEU A 302 7.82 -9.78 -6.73
CA LEU A 302 7.48 -11.16 -6.46
C LEU A 302 6.45 -11.68 -7.47
N LEU A 303 5.41 -10.91 -7.76
CA LEU A 303 4.43 -11.24 -8.79
C LEU A 303 5.11 -11.41 -10.16
N MET A 304 5.94 -10.46 -10.56
CA MET A 304 6.69 -10.54 -11.82
C MET A 304 7.55 -11.80 -11.89
N ILE A 305 8.28 -12.13 -10.82
CA ILE A 305 9.08 -13.35 -10.74
C ILE A 305 8.21 -14.60 -10.85
N THR A 306 7.12 -14.67 -10.07
CA THR A 306 6.28 -15.86 -10.05
C THR A 306 5.64 -16.13 -11.41
N PHE A 307 5.15 -15.10 -12.11
CA PHE A 307 4.46 -15.28 -13.39
C PHE A 307 5.39 -15.32 -14.60
N ALA A 308 6.53 -14.65 -14.56
CA ALA A 308 7.40 -14.50 -15.73
C ALA A 308 8.64 -15.41 -15.70
N ALA A 309 8.99 -15.99 -14.54
CA ALA A 309 10.28 -16.65 -14.35
C ALA A 309 10.24 -17.98 -13.56
N MET A 310 9.11 -18.37 -12.98
CA MET A 310 8.98 -19.59 -12.18
C MET A 310 8.01 -20.57 -12.82
N ASP A 311 8.51 -21.75 -13.19
CA ASP A 311 7.68 -22.85 -13.71
C ASP A 311 7.05 -23.68 -12.58
N GLU A 312 7.78 -23.86 -11.47
CA GLU A 312 7.36 -24.67 -10.32
C GLU A 312 7.37 -23.86 -9.02
N GLY A 313 6.44 -24.16 -8.11
CA GLY A 313 6.41 -23.58 -6.76
C GLY A 313 5.78 -22.19 -6.64
N MET A 314 5.09 -21.70 -7.68
CA MET A 314 4.37 -20.40 -7.65
C MET A 314 3.34 -20.32 -6.52
N VAL A 315 2.63 -21.43 -6.24
CA VAL A 315 1.67 -21.53 -5.12
C VAL A 315 2.39 -21.33 -3.79
N THR A 316 3.48 -22.06 -3.56
CA THR A 316 4.29 -21.97 -2.34
C THR A 316 4.86 -20.56 -2.16
N ALA A 317 5.35 -19.93 -3.23
CA ALA A 317 5.87 -18.57 -3.20
C ALA A 317 4.80 -17.56 -2.75
N ASN A 318 3.59 -17.65 -3.30
CA ASN A 318 2.48 -16.75 -2.94
C ASN A 318 1.93 -17.06 -1.53
N LEU A 319 1.90 -18.32 -1.08
CA LEU A 319 1.53 -18.67 0.30
C LEU A 319 2.53 -18.13 1.33
N LEU A 320 3.83 -18.26 1.05
CA LEU A 320 4.88 -17.66 1.90
C LEU A 320 4.76 -16.15 1.95
N SER A 321 4.48 -15.51 0.81
CA SER A 321 4.22 -14.07 0.73
C SER A 321 3.04 -13.67 1.58
N ALA A 322 1.93 -14.40 1.48
CA ALA A 322 0.74 -14.17 2.30
C ALA A 322 1.06 -14.26 3.79
N ALA A 323 1.80 -15.30 4.20
CA ALA A 323 2.21 -15.48 5.60
C ALA A 323 3.09 -14.33 6.11
N VAL A 324 4.09 -13.91 5.31
CA VAL A 324 5.01 -12.81 5.69
C VAL A 324 4.26 -11.48 5.79
N TYR A 325 3.47 -11.11 4.77
CA TYR A 325 2.77 -9.81 4.79
C TYR A 325 1.66 -9.76 5.83
N LEU A 326 0.91 -10.84 6.07
CA LEU A 326 -0.04 -10.89 7.17
C LEU A 326 0.66 -10.84 8.53
N GLY A 327 1.82 -11.49 8.67
CA GLY A 327 2.68 -11.39 9.84
C GLY A 327 3.15 -9.97 10.12
N LEU A 328 3.60 -9.24 9.08
CA LEU A 328 3.97 -7.83 9.17
C LEU A 328 2.78 -6.96 9.55
N ALA A 329 1.59 -7.19 8.96
CA ALA A 329 0.39 -6.46 9.31
C ALA A 329 0.02 -6.61 10.80
N ILE A 330 0.13 -7.83 11.34
CA ILE A 330 -0.06 -8.13 12.76
C ILE A 330 1.01 -7.43 13.62
N ALA A 331 2.28 -7.46 13.20
CA ALA A 331 3.37 -6.81 13.92
C ALA A 331 3.17 -5.30 14.05
N PHE A 332 2.85 -4.61 12.95
CA PHE A 332 2.55 -3.17 12.94
C PHE A 332 1.32 -2.82 13.79
N TRP A 333 0.30 -3.68 13.77
CA TRP A 333 -0.90 -3.47 14.58
C TRP A 333 -0.60 -3.61 16.08
N ASN A 334 0.18 -4.62 16.47
CA ASN A 334 0.49 -4.88 17.87
C ASN A 334 1.51 -3.88 18.44
N HIS A 335 2.46 -3.41 17.63
CA HIS A 335 3.50 -2.47 18.07
C HIS A 335 2.99 -1.03 18.19
N GLU A 336 2.31 -0.52 17.15
CA GLU A 336 1.93 0.90 17.06
C GLU A 336 0.44 1.14 16.79
N LYS A 337 -0.35 0.08 16.53
CA LYS A 337 -1.71 0.20 15.98
C LYS A 337 -1.75 1.05 14.70
N SER A 338 -0.71 0.92 13.88
CA SER A 338 -0.58 1.62 12.61
C SER A 338 -1.75 1.27 11.69
N ARG A 339 -2.48 2.27 11.20
CA ARG A 339 -3.67 2.09 10.37
C ARG A 339 -3.30 1.84 8.91
N TYR A 340 -2.38 2.62 8.33
CA TYR A 340 -2.06 2.50 6.92
C TYR A 340 -1.09 1.34 6.66
N ALA A 341 -0.08 1.15 7.51
CA ALA A 341 0.85 0.03 7.31
C ALA A 341 0.17 -1.33 7.48
N THR A 342 -0.64 -1.50 8.54
CA THR A 342 -1.45 -2.72 8.71
C THR A 342 -2.42 -2.92 7.54
N PHE A 343 -3.06 -1.86 7.03
CA PHE A 343 -3.91 -1.96 5.84
C PHE A 343 -3.14 -2.42 4.60
N LEU A 344 -2.02 -1.77 4.26
CA LEU A 344 -1.24 -2.07 3.06
C LEU A 344 -0.68 -3.50 3.09
N TYR A 345 -0.03 -3.89 4.18
CA TYR A 345 0.50 -5.25 4.31
C TYR A 345 -0.59 -6.32 4.38
N ALA A 346 -1.71 -6.06 5.06
CA ALA A 346 -2.81 -7.02 5.08
C ALA A 346 -3.40 -7.22 3.68
N MET A 347 -3.63 -6.14 2.94
CA MET A 347 -4.18 -6.21 1.57
C MET A 347 -3.25 -6.98 0.62
N LEU A 348 -1.94 -6.75 0.69
CA LEU A 348 -0.98 -7.51 -0.12
C LEU A 348 -0.89 -8.98 0.32
N GLY A 349 -1.00 -9.25 1.61
CA GLY A 349 -1.08 -10.62 2.12
C GLY A 349 -2.32 -11.36 1.62
N TYR A 350 -3.48 -10.70 1.59
CA TYR A 350 -4.69 -11.27 1.00
C TYR A 350 -4.61 -11.39 -0.51
N LEU A 351 -3.99 -10.44 -1.21
CA LEU A 351 -3.76 -10.54 -2.64
C LEU A 351 -2.88 -11.75 -2.97
N ALA A 352 -1.78 -11.95 -2.23
CA ALA A 352 -0.93 -13.12 -2.36
C ALA A 352 -1.68 -14.43 -2.09
N LEU A 353 -2.53 -14.46 -1.05
CA LEU A 353 -3.38 -15.62 -0.78
C LEU A 353 -4.38 -15.88 -1.92
N SER A 354 -4.98 -14.83 -2.49
CA SER A 354 -5.89 -14.96 -3.63
C SER A 354 -5.17 -15.50 -4.87
N VAL A 355 -3.96 -15.01 -5.16
CA VAL A 355 -3.14 -15.52 -6.27
C VAL A 355 -2.79 -17.00 -6.05
N ALA A 356 -2.41 -17.38 -4.83
CA ALA A 356 -2.16 -18.79 -4.52
C ALA A 356 -3.40 -19.67 -4.72
N ILE A 357 -4.59 -19.20 -4.33
CA ILE A 357 -5.86 -19.91 -4.54
C ILE A 357 -6.15 -20.06 -6.04
N VAL A 358 -6.01 -18.99 -6.83
CA VAL A 358 -6.23 -19.01 -8.28
C VAL A 358 -5.29 -19.97 -8.99
N LEU A 359 -4.04 -20.08 -8.53
CA LEU A 359 -3.06 -21.00 -9.11
C LEU A 359 -3.25 -22.47 -8.67
N GLN A 360 -3.92 -22.72 -7.54
CA GLN A 360 -4.04 -24.05 -6.95
C GLN A 360 -5.35 -24.76 -7.30
N PHE A 361 -6.42 -24.01 -7.54
CA PHE A 361 -7.77 -24.56 -7.75
C PHE A 361 -8.29 -24.22 -9.13
N ASP A 362 -8.95 -25.19 -9.75
CA ASP A 362 -9.59 -25.01 -11.05
C ASP A 362 -10.93 -24.27 -10.95
N VAL A 363 -11.40 -23.76 -12.09
CA VAL A 363 -12.78 -23.24 -12.23
C VAL A 363 -13.74 -24.43 -12.23
N PRO A 364 -14.86 -24.40 -11.47
CA PRO A 364 -15.38 -23.27 -10.67
C PRO A 364 -14.96 -23.24 -9.19
N ASP A 365 -14.22 -24.23 -8.70
CA ASP A 365 -13.92 -24.41 -7.27
C ASP A 365 -13.09 -23.27 -6.67
N LEU A 366 -12.22 -22.62 -7.45
CA LEU A 366 -11.47 -21.45 -7.00
C LEU A 366 -12.38 -20.32 -6.47
N PHE A 367 -13.58 -20.17 -7.02
CA PHE A 367 -14.52 -19.12 -6.59
C PHE A 367 -15.10 -19.41 -5.21
N ILE A 368 -15.23 -20.67 -4.82
CA ILE A 368 -15.62 -21.05 -3.45
C ILE A 368 -14.55 -20.56 -2.48
N TRP A 369 -13.29 -20.88 -2.75
CA TRP A 369 -12.17 -20.52 -1.88
C TRP A 369 -11.96 -19.01 -1.79
N LEU A 370 -12.04 -18.29 -2.91
CA LEU A 370 -11.98 -16.82 -2.93
C LEU A 370 -13.16 -16.18 -2.18
N SER A 371 -14.37 -16.75 -2.27
CA SER A 371 -15.52 -16.28 -1.49
C SER A 371 -15.32 -16.53 0.02
N ILE A 372 -14.80 -17.69 0.42
CA ILE A 372 -14.50 -18.01 1.82
C ILE A 372 -13.40 -17.09 2.37
N GLN A 373 -12.38 -16.80 1.56
CA GLN A 373 -11.31 -15.85 1.91
C GLN A 373 -11.88 -14.48 2.33
N SER A 374 -12.95 -14.00 1.68
CA SER A 374 -13.63 -12.74 2.03
C SER A 374 -14.09 -12.71 3.49
N VAL A 375 -14.54 -13.83 4.05
CA VAL A 375 -14.93 -13.92 5.47
C VAL A 375 -13.71 -13.75 6.38
N VAL A 376 -12.59 -14.39 6.03
CA VAL A 376 -11.32 -14.31 6.77
C VAL A 376 -10.80 -12.86 6.78
N VAL A 377 -10.90 -12.18 5.64
CA VAL A 377 -10.50 -10.76 5.49
C VAL A 377 -11.36 -9.85 6.38
N VAL A 378 -12.67 -10.07 6.48
CA VAL A 378 -13.49 -9.26 7.39
C VAL A 378 -13.22 -9.59 8.87
N ALA A 379 -12.97 -10.85 9.21
CA ALA A 379 -12.65 -11.25 10.58
C ALA A 379 -11.38 -10.56 11.09
N THR A 380 -10.34 -10.56 10.26
CA THR A 380 -9.07 -9.88 10.53
C THR A 380 -9.19 -8.36 10.46
N ALA A 381 -10.00 -7.79 9.55
CA ALA A 381 -10.29 -6.36 9.53
C ALA A 381 -10.89 -5.84 10.84
N ILE A 382 -11.75 -6.63 11.49
CA ILE A 382 -12.31 -6.33 12.81
C ILE A 382 -11.24 -6.39 13.90
N MET A 383 -10.29 -7.33 13.81
CA MET A 383 -9.16 -7.40 14.74
C MET A 383 -8.27 -6.16 14.63
N PHE A 384 -7.98 -5.74 13.40
CA PHE A 384 -7.19 -4.54 13.08
C PHE A 384 -7.98 -3.23 13.19
N GLN A 385 -9.27 -3.28 13.53
CA GLN A 385 -10.16 -2.11 13.58
C GLN A 385 -10.08 -1.24 12.31
N SER A 386 -9.84 -1.87 11.15
CA SER A 386 -9.56 -1.17 9.89
C SER A 386 -10.76 -1.18 8.97
N ARG A 387 -11.40 -0.02 8.83
CA ARG A 387 -12.51 0.19 7.89
C ARG A 387 -12.08 0.06 6.42
N PHE A 388 -10.82 0.39 6.12
CA PHE A 388 -10.29 0.33 4.76
C PHE A 388 -10.24 -1.12 4.26
N ILE A 389 -9.84 -2.08 5.11
CA ILE A 389 -9.84 -3.51 4.76
C ILE A 389 -11.26 -3.99 4.47
N VAL A 390 -12.26 -3.61 5.28
CA VAL A 390 -13.67 -4.00 5.05
C VAL A 390 -14.18 -3.47 3.71
N VAL A 391 -13.87 -2.21 3.38
CA VAL A 391 -14.29 -1.59 2.11
C VAL A 391 -13.62 -2.26 0.92
N ALA A 392 -12.31 -2.43 0.95
CA ALA A 392 -11.56 -3.10 -0.11
C ALA A 392 -12.05 -4.54 -0.32
N ASN A 393 -12.32 -5.28 0.75
CA ASN A 393 -12.83 -6.64 0.68
C ASN A 393 -14.24 -6.72 0.08
N PHE A 394 -15.11 -5.75 0.33
CA PHE A 394 -16.44 -5.72 -0.30
C PHE A 394 -16.32 -5.59 -1.82
N PHE A 395 -15.47 -4.68 -2.30
CA PHE A 395 -15.22 -4.55 -3.73
C PHE A 395 -14.55 -5.79 -4.32
N ALA A 396 -13.57 -6.38 -3.62
CA ALA A 396 -12.94 -7.64 -4.05
C ALA A 396 -13.98 -8.76 -4.17
N TYR A 397 -14.83 -8.95 -3.15
CA TYR A 397 -15.92 -9.92 -3.17
C TYR A 397 -16.88 -9.69 -4.34
N LEU A 398 -17.25 -8.43 -4.62
CA LEU A 398 -18.12 -8.10 -5.74
C LEU A 398 -17.45 -8.42 -7.08
N ILE A 399 -16.17 -8.08 -7.25
CA ILE A 399 -15.39 -8.39 -8.45
C ILE A 399 -15.31 -9.91 -8.65
N ILE A 400 -15.06 -10.69 -7.59
CA ILE A 400 -15.01 -12.15 -7.65
C ILE A 400 -16.38 -12.72 -8.06
N PHE A 401 -17.47 -12.21 -7.48
CA PHE A 401 -18.82 -12.64 -7.82
C PHE A 401 -19.18 -12.30 -9.28
N VAL A 402 -18.89 -11.08 -9.73
CA VAL A 402 -19.11 -10.66 -11.12
C VAL A 402 -18.27 -11.49 -12.08
N SER A 403 -17.00 -11.75 -11.74
CA SER A 403 -16.10 -12.60 -12.55
C SER A 403 -16.64 -14.03 -12.66
N TYR A 404 -17.19 -14.59 -11.58
CA TYR A 404 -17.86 -15.90 -11.61
C TYR A 404 -19.00 -15.92 -12.63
N LEU A 405 -19.84 -14.88 -12.68
CA LEU A 405 -20.96 -14.79 -13.62
C LEU A 405 -20.52 -14.72 -15.10
N PHE A 406 -19.34 -14.16 -15.38
CA PHE A 406 -18.81 -14.04 -16.74
C PHE A 406 -17.99 -15.25 -17.19
N ILE A 407 -17.28 -15.90 -16.25
CA ILE A 407 -16.35 -16.99 -16.56
C ILE A 407 -17.06 -18.35 -16.56
N VAL A 408 -18.00 -18.56 -15.65
CA VAL A 408 -18.69 -19.85 -15.52
C VAL A 408 -19.94 -19.84 -16.40
N GLU A 409 -19.89 -20.56 -17.52
CA GLU A 409 -20.97 -20.61 -18.53
C GLU A 409 -22.30 -21.14 -17.98
N THR A 410 -22.24 -22.04 -16.98
CA THR A 410 -23.43 -22.63 -16.35
C THR A 410 -23.43 -22.37 -14.85
N VAL A 411 -24.48 -21.68 -14.37
CA VAL A 411 -24.60 -21.36 -12.94
C VAL A 411 -24.77 -22.66 -12.14
N ASN A 412 -23.74 -22.98 -11.38
CA ASN A 412 -23.66 -24.17 -10.55
C ASN A 412 -24.17 -23.87 -9.13
N PRO A 413 -24.66 -24.87 -8.35
CA PRO A 413 -24.88 -24.77 -6.91
C PRO A 413 -23.81 -24.00 -6.10
N ILE A 414 -22.56 -24.00 -6.58
CA ILE A 414 -21.45 -23.18 -6.04
C ILE A 414 -21.82 -21.70 -5.90
N SER A 415 -22.65 -21.13 -6.77
CA SER A 415 -23.12 -19.74 -6.68
C SER A 415 -23.82 -19.40 -5.37
N LEU A 416 -24.42 -20.40 -4.69
CA LEU A 416 -25.02 -20.22 -3.37
C LEU A 416 -23.98 -19.89 -2.29
N SER A 417 -22.71 -20.32 -2.47
CA SER A 417 -21.62 -20.02 -1.53
C SER A 417 -21.42 -18.51 -1.36
N PHE A 418 -21.54 -17.73 -2.44
CA PHE A 418 -21.48 -16.28 -2.39
C PHE A 418 -22.56 -15.68 -1.48
N GLY A 419 -23.79 -16.20 -1.57
CA GLY A 419 -24.92 -15.77 -0.74
C GLY A 419 -24.67 -16.09 0.75
N PHE A 420 -24.19 -17.30 1.05
CA PHE A 420 -23.84 -17.69 2.42
C PHE A 420 -22.69 -16.85 3.00
N VAL A 421 -21.63 -16.66 2.22
CA VAL A 421 -20.49 -15.79 2.60
C VAL A 421 -20.96 -14.38 2.91
N ALA A 422 -21.82 -13.80 2.08
CA ALA A 422 -22.36 -12.46 2.32
C ALA A 422 -23.16 -12.37 3.63
N LEU A 423 -23.99 -13.38 3.94
CA LEU A 423 -24.73 -13.43 5.21
C LEU A 423 -23.80 -13.59 6.42
N ILE A 424 -22.80 -14.47 6.33
CA ILE A 424 -21.82 -14.68 7.39
C ILE A 424 -21.04 -13.38 7.64
N THR A 425 -20.58 -12.73 6.58
CA THR A 425 -19.85 -11.46 6.65
C THR A 425 -20.71 -10.34 7.24
N ALA A 426 -21.96 -10.20 6.81
CA ALA A 426 -22.89 -9.22 7.39
C ALA A 426 -23.14 -9.47 8.88
N ARG A 427 -23.25 -10.74 9.29
CA ARG A 427 -23.41 -11.12 10.70
C ARG A 427 -22.18 -10.78 11.53
N LEU A 428 -21.00 -11.08 11.01
CA LEU A 428 -19.72 -10.80 11.67
C LEU A 428 -19.54 -9.29 11.92
N LEU A 429 -19.86 -8.46 10.93
CA LEU A 429 -19.86 -6.99 11.07
C LEU A 429 -20.87 -6.50 12.11
N ASN A 430 -22.04 -7.14 12.19
CA ASN A 430 -23.07 -6.79 13.19
C ASN A 430 -22.62 -7.10 14.62
N TRP A 431 -21.89 -8.21 14.85
CA TRP A 431 -21.46 -8.60 16.18
C TRP A 431 -20.44 -7.62 16.79
N LYS A 432 -19.57 -7.04 15.97
CA LYS A 432 -18.51 -6.13 16.44
C LYS A 432 -18.71 -4.69 15.97
N GLN A 433 -19.97 -4.27 15.81
CA GLN A 433 -20.34 -2.93 15.32
C GLN A 433 -19.70 -1.80 16.13
N HIS A 434 -19.45 -1.97 17.44
CA HIS A 434 -18.83 -0.93 18.26
C HIS A 434 -17.31 -0.73 18.03
N ARG A 435 -16.63 -1.67 17.35
CA ARG A 435 -15.19 -1.56 17.05
C ARG A 435 -14.90 -0.81 15.76
N LEU A 436 -15.91 -0.60 14.92
CA LEU A 436 -15.78 0.03 13.61
C LEU A 436 -16.82 1.14 13.52
N GLU A 437 -16.43 2.37 13.19
CA GLU A 437 -17.31 3.56 13.16
C GLU A 437 -18.58 3.39 12.28
N LEU A 438 -19.48 4.38 12.31
CA LEU A 438 -20.83 4.40 11.67
C LEU A 438 -20.94 3.83 10.23
N LYS A 439 -19.89 3.89 9.40
CA LYS A 439 -19.91 3.33 8.02
C LYS A 439 -20.09 1.80 7.97
N THR A 440 -19.85 1.10 9.08
CA THR A 440 -20.02 -0.36 9.18
C THR A 440 -21.46 -0.80 8.91
N GLU A 441 -22.44 0.03 9.26
CA GLU A 441 -23.85 -0.27 8.98
C GLU A 441 -24.14 -0.31 7.48
N MET A 442 -23.54 0.61 6.71
CA MET A 442 -23.68 0.68 5.25
C MET A 442 -23.05 -0.56 4.61
N MET A 443 -21.84 -0.94 5.03
CA MET A 443 -21.16 -2.14 4.51
C MET A 443 -21.92 -3.42 4.84
N ARG A 444 -22.44 -3.55 6.07
CA ARG A 444 -23.32 -4.65 6.46
C ARG A 444 -24.56 -4.72 5.55
N ASN A 445 -25.23 -3.59 5.33
CA ASN A 445 -26.40 -3.55 4.48
C ASN A 445 -26.06 -3.91 3.02
N ALA A 446 -24.87 -3.52 2.54
CA ALA A 446 -24.40 -3.87 1.20
C ALA A 446 -24.19 -5.38 1.03
N TYR A 447 -23.59 -6.07 2.01
CA TYR A 447 -23.51 -7.54 2.00
C TYR A 447 -24.88 -8.22 2.14
N LEU A 448 -25.81 -7.66 2.93
CA LEU A 448 -27.18 -8.20 2.98
C LEU A 448 -27.91 -8.02 1.65
N ALA A 449 -27.71 -6.89 0.97
CA ALA A 449 -28.26 -6.63 -0.35
C ALA A 449 -27.65 -7.57 -1.40
N SER A 450 -26.34 -7.83 -1.35
CA SER A 450 -25.71 -8.81 -2.25
C SER A 450 -26.28 -10.21 -2.03
N ALA A 451 -26.43 -10.66 -0.78
CA ALA A 451 -27.07 -11.95 -0.49
C ALA A 451 -28.51 -12.02 -1.04
N PHE A 452 -29.29 -10.94 -0.86
CA PHE A 452 -30.67 -10.84 -1.37
C PHE A 452 -30.75 -10.97 -2.89
N VAL A 453 -29.74 -10.52 -3.65
CA VAL A 453 -29.69 -10.67 -5.11
C VAL A 453 -29.15 -12.05 -5.52
N VAL A 454 -28.08 -12.51 -4.87
CA VAL A 454 -27.37 -13.75 -5.23
C VAL A 454 -28.26 -14.98 -5.08
N PHE A 455 -29.00 -15.11 -3.98
CA PHE A 455 -29.80 -16.32 -3.73
C PHE A 455 -30.93 -16.54 -4.76
N PRO A 456 -31.79 -15.55 -5.04
CA PRO A 456 -32.82 -15.70 -6.08
C PRO A 456 -32.21 -15.94 -7.47
N PHE A 457 -31.14 -15.22 -7.82
CA PHE A 457 -30.45 -15.37 -9.09
C PHE A 457 -29.87 -16.78 -9.26
N ALA A 458 -29.18 -17.30 -8.23
CA ALA A 458 -28.62 -18.64 -8.23
C ALA A 458 -29.71 -19.70 -8.40
N LEU A 459 -30.77 -19.67 -7.58
CA LEU A 459 -31.84 -20.66 -7.69
C LEU A 459 -32.62 -20.58 -9.00
N TYR A 460 -32.72 -19.41 -9.62
CA TYR A 460 -33.36 -19.27 -10.94
C TYR A 460 -32.61 -20.05 -12.02
N HIS A 461 -31.27 -20.07 -11.98
CA HIS A 461 -30.47 -20.76 -12.99
C HIS A 461 -30.15 -22.22 -12.64
N ILE A 462 -30.19 -22.59 -11.35
CA ILE A 462 -29.91 -23.96 -10.90
C ILE A 462 -31.16 -24.85 -10.97
N LEU A 463 -32.33 -24.32 -10.57
CA LEU A 463 -33.56 -25.11 -10.50
C LEU A 463 -34.27 -25.12 -11.85
N PRO A 464 -34.93 -26.24 -12.22
CA PRO A 464 -35.85 -26.25 -13.35
C PRO A 464 -36.94 -25.19 -13.16
N THR A 465 -37.48 -24.67 -14.26
CA THR A 465 -38.44 -23.55 -14.31
C THR A 465 -39.64 -23.74 -13.40
N GLU A 466 -40.07 -24.98 -13.19
CA GLU A 466 -41.22 -25.36 -12.36
C GLU A 466 -40.93 -25.21 -10.86
N TYR A 467 -39.67 -25.34 -10.44
CA TYR A 467 -39.26 -25.36 -9.04
C TYR A 467 -38.67 -24.03 -8.54
N VAL A 468 -38.41 -23.07 -9.43
CA VAL A 468 -37.86 -21.74 -9.09
C VAL A 468 -38.67 -21.06 -7.98
N SER A 469 -40.01 -21.04 -8.11
CA SER A 469 -40.91 -20.39 -7.17
C SER A 469 -40.85 -21.04 -5.78
N ILE A 470 -40.80 -22.38 -5.73
CA ILE A 470 -40.64 -23.15 -4.49
C ILE A 470 -39.28 -22.87 -3.86
N GLY A 471 -38.21 -22.76 -4.66
CA GLY A 471 -36.88 -22.39 -4.21
C GLY A 471 -36.85 -21.01 -3.53
N TRP A 472 -37.46 -19.99 -4.16
CA TRP A 472 -37.52 -18.65 -3.59
C TRP A 472 -38.39 -18.57 -2.33
N ILE A 473 -39.48 -19.34 -2.26
CA ILE A 473 -40.25 -19.53 -1.02
C ILE A 473 -39.36 -20.12 0.08
N GLY A 474 -38.56 -21.14 -0.26
CA GLY A 474 -37.58 -21.74 0.66
C GLY A 474 -36.57 -20.73 1.20
N ILE A 475 -36.00 -19.88 0.34
CA ILE A 475 -35.10 -18.79 0.76
C ILE A 475 -35.82 -17.79 1.66
N ALA A 476 -37.05 -17.40 1.35
CA ALA A 476 -37.81 -16.47 2.18
C ALA A 476 -38.05 -17.03 3.60
N LEU A 477 -38.44 -18.31 3.69
CA LEU A 477 -38.57 -19.02 4.97
C LEU A 477 -37.24 -19.09 5.72
N PHE A 478 -36.13 -19.34 5.02
CA PHE A 478 -34.80 -19.31 5.60
C PHE A 478 -34.46 -17.93 6.19
N TYR A 479 -34.75 -16.82 5.49
CA TYR A 479 -34.56 -15.47 6.03
C TYR A 479 -35.41 -15.18 7.26
N TYR A 480 -36.66 -15.65 7.30
CA TYR A 480 -37.49 -15.51 8.52
C TYR A 480 -36.94 -16.31 9.68
N LEU A 481 -36.49 -17.55 9.44
CA LEU A 481 -35.89 -18.39 10.47
C LEU A 481 -34.63 -17.72 11.06
N VAL A 482 -33.74 -17.23 10.19
CA VAL A 482 -32.54 -16.47 10.60
C VAL A 482 -32.92 -15.21 11.36
N GLY A 483 -33.88 -14.43 10.86
CA GLY A 483 -34.36 -13.21 11.52
C GLY A 483 -35.01 -13.46 12.89
N PHE A 484 -35.70 -14.59 13.05
CA PHE A 484 -36.29 -15.03 14.31
C PHE A 484 -35.22 -15.45 15.32
N LEU A 485 -34.31 -16.35 14.93
CA LEU A 485 -33.24 -16.84 15.80
C LEU A 485 -32.29 -15.73 16.27
N MET A 486 -32.08 -14.71 15.44
CA MET A 486 -31.14 -13.62 15.73
C MET A 486 -31.80 -12.34 16.26
N GLY A 487 -33.13 -12.25 16.29
CA GLY A 487 -33.85 -11.06 16.75
C GLY A 487 -33.69 -9.81 15.86
N LEU A 488 -33.16 -9.96 14.64
CA LEU A 488 -32.81 -8.85 13.74
C LEU A 488 -33.94 -8.55 12.74
N GLN A 489 -34.50 -7.34 12.81
CA GLN A 489 -35.63 -6.94 11.95
C GLN A 489 -35.29 -6.92 10.45
N LYS A 490 -34.03 -6.63 10.08
CA LYS A 490 -33.62 -6.49 8.68
C LYS A 490 -33.77 -7.79 7.87
N TYR A 491 -33.47 -8.95 8.46
CA TYR A 491 -33.65 -10.25 7.79
C TYR A 491 -35.12 -10.55 7.48
N ARG A 492 -36.05 -10.07 8.32
CA ARG A 492 -37.49 -10.21 8.08
C ARG A 492 -37.94 -9.39 6.87
N TRP A 493 -37.45 -8.16 6.73
CA TRP A 493 -37.70 -7.32 5.56
C TRP A 493 -37.18 -7.97 4.27
N ILE A 494 -35.99 -8.56 4.30
CA ILE A 494 -35.44 -9.31 3.15
C ILE A 494 -36.38 -10.47 2.79
N GLY A 495 -36.87 -11.25 3.76
CA GLY A 495 -37.86 -12.30 3.52
C GLY A 495 -39.15 -11.80 2.89
N HIS A 496 -39.65 -10.62 3.28
CA HIS A 496 -40.82 -10.00 2.65
C HIS A 496 -40.56 -9.62 1.20
N PHE A 497 -39.41 -9.02 0.90
CA PHE A 497 -39.04 -8.67 -0.47
C PHE A 497 -38.85 -9.92 -1.35
N THR A 498 -38.27 -11.00 -0.82
CA THR A 498 -38.15 -12.27 -1.57
C THR A 498 -39.52 -12.87 -1.88
N LEU A 499 -40.46 -12.86 -0.92
CA LEU A 499 -41.84 -13.29 -1.18
C LEU A 499 -42.52 -12.40 -2.23
N LEU A 500 -42.35 -11.08 -2.16
CA LEU A 500 -42.92 -10.16 -3.14
C LEU A 500 -42.40 -10.47 -4.56
N ILE A 501 -41.09 -10.65 -4.71
CA ILE A 501 -40.46 -11.04 -5.98
C ILE A 501 -41.01 -12.39 -6.47
N THR A 502 -41.24 -13.34 -5.56
CA THR A 502 -41.84 -14.64 -5.90
C THR A 502 -43.28 -14.51 -6.40
N VAL A 503 -44.09 -13.67 -5.75
CA VAL A 503 -45.46 -13.37 -6.20
C VAL A 503 -45.43 -12.74 -7.60
N LEU A 504 -44.57 -11.75 -7.82
CA LEU A 504 -44.42 -11.09 -9.11
C LEU A 504 -44.00 -12.07 -10.21
N TYR A 505 -43.04 -12.96 -9.92
CA TYR A 505 -42.61 -14.01 -10.84
C TYR A 505 -43.73 -14.98 -11.20
N LEU A 506 -44.49 -15.44 -10.21
CA LEU A 506 -45.65 -16.32 -10.44
C LEU A 506 -46.77 -15.63 -11.24
N LEU A 507 -46.95 -14.32 -11.07
CA LEU A 507 -47.92 -13.56 -11.86
C LEU A 507 -47.46 -13.36 -13.31
N ILE A 508 -46.17 -13.10 -13.56
CA ILE A 508 -45.65 -12.82 -14.91
C ILE A 508 -45.45 -14.13 -15.70
N ILE A 509 -44.67 -15.06 -15.16
CA ILE A 509 -44.27 -16.30 -15.86
C ILE A 509 -45.29 -17.40 -15.65
N GLY A 510 -45.89 -17.47 -14.46
CA GLY A 510 -46.89 -18.48 -14.14
C GLY A 510 -48.15 -18.40 -14.98
N ILE A 511 -48.46 -17.24 -15.59
CA ILE A 511 -49.57 -17.07 -16.55
C ILE A 511 -49.22 -17.60 -17.95
N ILE A 512 -47.95 -17.60 -18.34
CA ILE A 512 -47.53 -17.72 -19.76
C ILE A 512 -46.87 -19.07 -20.09
N GLN A 513 -46.15 -19.73 -19.17
CA GLN A 513 -45.25 -20.85 -19.53
C GLN A 513 -45.39 -22.16 -18.73
N LEU A 514 -46.19 -22.21 -17.64
CA LEU A 514 -46.27 -23.39 -16.77
C LEU A 514 -47.52 -24.26 -17.03
N ASP A 515 -47.32 -25.57 -16.99
CA ASP A 515 -48.36 -26.62 -17.07
C ASP A 515 -49.40 -26.46 -15.93
N PRO A 516 -50.72 -26.68 -16.14
CA PRO A 516 -51.77 -26.33 -15.18
C PRO A 516 -51.64 -26.98 -13.79
N ALA A 517 -51.07 -28.18 -13.70
CA ALA A 517 -50.87 -28.87 -12.43
C ALA A 517 -49.84 -28.15 -11.53
N TYR A 518 -48.71 -27.72 -12.09
CA TYR A 518 -47.65 -27.02 -11.34
C TYR A 518 -48.05 -25.59 -10.94
N ARG A 519 -48.91 -24.94 -11.75
CA ARG A 519 -49.53 -23.66 -11.42
C ARG A 519 -50.32 -23.76 -10.11
N ILE A 520 -51.20 -24.75 -9.99
CA ILE A 520 -52.07 -24.93 -8.81
C ILE A 520 -51.22 -25.19 -7.55
N VAL A 521 -50.23 -26.08 -7.64
CA VAL A 521 -49.36 -26.41 -6.50
C VAL A 521 -48.53 -25.21 -6.05
N SER A 522 -47.95 -24.45 -6.98
CA SER A 522 -47.16 -23.25 -6.65
C SER A 522 -47.98 -22.17 -5.96
N PHE A 523 -49.21 -21.89 -6.44
CA PHE A 523 -50.12 -20.93 -5.81
C PHE A 523 -50.60 -21.39 -4.43
N LEU A 524 -50.83 -22.68 -4.25
CA LEU A 524 -51.26 -23.25 -2.97
C LEU A 524 -50.14 -23.18 -1.92
N ILE A 525 -48.91 -23.54 -2.29
CA ILE A 525 -47.73 -23.41 -1.41
C ILE A 525 -47.49 -21.95 -1.05
N LEU A 526 -47.54 -21.03 -2.02
CA LEU A 526 -47.39 -19.59 -1.79
C LEU A 526 -48.46 -19.05 -0.82
N GLY A 527 -49.72 -19.43 -1.02
CA GLY A 527 -50.83 -19.02 -0.15
C GLY A 527 -50.64 -19.50 1.30
N VAL A 528 -50.26 -20.76 1.49
CA VAL A 528 -49.97 -21.33 2.82
C VAL A 528 -48.82 -20.57 3.51
N VAL A 529 -47.74 -20.28 2.78
CA VAL A 529 -46.58 -19.58 3.33
C VAL A 529 -46.91 -18.13 3.71
N LEU A 530 -47.68 -17.41 2.90
CA LEU A 530 -48.13 -16.04 3.22
C LEU A 530 -49.01 -16.01 4.47
N ILE A 531 -49.95 -16.95 4.60
CA ILE A 531 -50.82 -17.07 5.78
C ILE A 531 -49.99 -17.41 7.02
N ALA A 532 -49.08 -18.38 6.94
CA ALA A 532 -48.21 -18.77 8.05
C ALA A 532 -47.34 -17.59 8.51
N THR A 533 -46.74 -16.86 7.57
CA THR A 533 -45.90 -15.68 7.85
C THR A 533 -46.71 -14.57 8.53
N SER A 534 -47.94 -14.32 8.07
CA SER A 534 -48.86 -13.33 8.66
C SER A 534 -49.25 -13.67 10.11
N LEU A 535 -49.55 -14.94 10.39
CA LEU A 535 -49.92 -15.43 11.72
C LEU A 535 -48.76 -15.31 12.73
N VAL A 536 -47.54 -15.66 12.31
CA VAL A 536 -46.33 -15.53 13.14
C VAL A 536 -46.08 -14.06 13.50
N PHE A 537 -46.21 -13.14 12.55
CA PHE A 537 -46.08 -11.70 12.81
C PHE A 537 -47.13 -11.18 13.79
N THR A 538 -48.37 -11.62 13.65
CA THR A 538 -49.48 -11.23 14.52
C THR A 538 -49.25 -11.70 15.97
N ARG A 539 -48.73 -12.92 16.16
CA ARG A 539 -48.34 -13.43 17.48
C ARG A 539 -47.14 -12.70 18.09
N MET A 540 -46.11 -12.38 17.30
CA MET A 540 -44.94 -11.64 17.79
C MET A 540 -45.29 -10.20 18.21
N ARG A 541 -46.22 -9.54 17.50
CA ARG A 541 -46.68 -8.19 17.85
C ARG A 541 -47.43 -8.16 19.18
N ARG A 542 -48.28 -9.17 19.45
CA ARG A 542 -48.98 -9.33 20.74
C ARG A 542 -48.01 -9.51 21.92
N ARG A 543 -46.89 -10.22 21.75
CA ARG A 543 -45.88 -10.42 22.82
C ARG A 543 -45.05 -9.17 23.14
N LYS A 544 -44.90 -8.21 22.22
CA LYS A 544 -44.15 -6.96 22.45
C LYS A 544 -44.98 -5.85 23.11
N GLN A 545 -46.31 -5.98 23.14
CA GLN A 545 -47.23 -5.02 23.76
C GLN A 545 -47.56 -5.36 25.22
N SER A 546 -46.83 -6.28 25.84
CA SER A 546 -46.96 -6.59 27.27
C SER A 546 -45.60 -6.43 27.96
N PRO A 547 -45.24 -5.19 28.33
CA PRO A 547 -44.65 -4.96 29.65
C PRO A 547 -45.43 -3.90 30.44
N GLU A 548 -45.69 -4.22 31.71
CA GLU A 548 -46.08 -3.34 32.82
C GLU A 548 -47.52 -2.77 32.84
N THR A 549 -48.44 -3.57 33.38
CA THR A 549 -49.49 -3.06 34.28
C THR A 549 -49.89 -4.20 35.21
N GLU A 550 -49.09 -4.43 36.26
CA GLU A 550 -49.54 -5.13 37.46
C GLU A 550 -48.53 -4.90 38.60
N GLN A 551 -48.50 -3.68 39.11
CA GLN A 551 -48.11 -3.38 40.49
C GLN A 551 -48.68 -2.00 40.87
N GLY A 552 -49.60 -1.99 41.84
CA GLY A 552 -50.14 -0.76 42.44
C GLY A 552 -51.66 -0.79 42.62
N GLY A 553 -52.13 -1.55 43.61
CA GLY A 553 -53.55 -1.62 43.98
C GLY A 553 -53.78 -2.43 45.25
N GLY A 554 -53.05 -2.09 46.31
CA GLY A 554 -53.32 -2.49 47.70
C GLY A 554 -53.33 -1.24 48.55
#